data_AF-A0A1H8SVL6-F1
#
_entry.id   AF-A0A1H8SVL6-F1
#
_cell.length_a   1.000
_cell.length_b   1.000
_cell.length_c   1.000
_cell.angle_alpha   90.00
_cell.angle_beta   90.00
_cell.angle_gamma   90.00
#
_symmetry.space_group_name_H-M   'P 1'
#
loop_
_entity.id
_entity.type
_entity.pdbx_description
1 polymer ?
#
loop_
_entity_poly.entity_id
_entity_poly.type
_entity_poly.pdbx_seq_one_letter_code
_entity_poly.pdbx_strand_id
1 'polypeptide(L)' 'MTTKQEFVVVVVPMSEIKKFIVIDIIGGTALYYMIKLPLHSVMIGMFGSMIGPLLIRRSLRGRRSRKTYTVLF' A
#
# COMPACT_ATOMS: atom_id res chain seq x y z
N MET A 1 21.84 -19.90 -31.81
CA MET A 1 21.68 -19.85 -30.34
C MET A 1 20.47 -18.99 -30.03
N THR A 2 19.31 -19.59 -29.76
CA THR A 2 18.06 -18.86 -29.49
C THR A 2 17.95 -18.64 -27.99
N THR A 3 18.10 -17.40 -27.55
CA THR A 3 17.92 -16.99 -26.15
C THR A 3 16.43 -17.06 -25.82
N LYS A 4 16.04 -18.03 -24.99
CA LYS A 4 14.69 -18.09 -24.44
C LYS A 4 14.53 -16.91 -23.48
N GLN A 5 13.74 -15.90 -23.85
CA GLN A 5 13.34 -14.84 -22.93
C GLN A 5 12.25 -15.40 -22.02
N GLU A 6 12.56 -15.59 -20.74
CA GLU A 6 11.57 -15.98 -19.74
C GLU A 6 10.65 -14.78 -19.46
N PHE A 7 9.40 -14.87 -19.89
CA PHE A 7 8.39 -13.84 -19.67
C PHE A 7 7.66 -14.14 -18.36
N VAL A 8 7.87 -13.31 -17.33
CA VAL A 8 7.22 -13.46 -16.03
C VAL A 8 5.97 -12.58 -15.97
N VAL A 9 4.79 -13.19 -16.00
CA VAL A 9 3.51 -12.49 -15.84
C VAL A 9 3.09 -12.52 -14.37
N VAL A 10 3.06 -11.36 -13.73
CA VAL A 10 2.55 -11.22 -12.36
C VAL A 10 1.11 -10.75 -12.40
N VAL A 11 0.17 -11.65 -12.08
CA VAL A 11 -1.25 -11.30 -11.95
C VAL A 11 -1.51 -10.74 -10.56
N VAL A 12 -1.78 -9.43 -10.48
CA VAL A 12 -2.20 -8.79 -9.23
C VAL A 12 -3.72 -8.62 -9.25
N PRO A 13 -4.46 -9.18 -8.28
CA PRO A 13 -5.90 -9.04 -8.24
C PRO A 13 -6.30 -7.58 -8.00
N MET A 14 -7.28 -7.09 -8.79
CA MET A 14 -7.76 -5.71 -8.73
C MET A 14 -8.31 -5.32 -7.34
N SER A 15 -8.78 -6.30 -6.55
CA SER A 15 -9.26 -6.08 -5.18
C SER A 15 -8.16 -5.65 -4.22
N GLU A 16 -6.91 -6.10 -4.42
CA GLU A 16 -5.77 -5.66 -3.61
C GLU A 16 -5.37 -4.22 -3.95
N ILE A 17 -5.42 -3.86 -5.23
CA ILE A 17 -5.15 -2.50 -5.70
C ILE A 17 -6.19 -1.53 -5.12
N LYS A 18 -7.48 -1.89 -5.16
CA LYS A 18 -8.53 -1.05 -4.56
C LYS A 18 -8.32 -0.84 -3.06
N LYS A 19 -8.06 -1.91 -2.29
CA LYS A 19 -7.75 -1.78 -0.86
C LYS A 19 -6.50 -0.92 -0.63
N PHE A 20 -5.50 -1.06 -1.50
CA PHE A 20 -4.31 -0.26 -1.43
C PHE A 20 -4.62 1.23 -1.58
N ILE A 21 -5.36 1.62 -2.62
CA ILE A 21 -5.70 3.01 -2.92
C ILE A 21 -6.57 3.60 -1.79
N VAL A 22 -7.55 2.84 -1.30
CA VAL A 22 -8.45 3.30 -0.22
C VAL A 22 -7.68 3.64 1.05
N ILE A 23 -6.71 2.81 1.45
CA ILE A 23 -5.89 3.08 2.66
C ILE A 23 -5.02 4.33 2.46
N ASP A 24 -4.53 4.59 1.24
CA ASP A 24 -3.73 5.79 0.95
C ASP A 24 -4.56 7.06 1.04
N ILE A 25 -5.68 7.07 0.32
CA ILE A 25 -6.50 8.27 0.17
C ILE A 25 -7.21 8.58 1.49
N ILE A 26 -7.90 7.60 2.07
CA ILE A 26 -8.66 7.80 3.30
C ILE A 26 -7.71 7.91 4.48
N GLY A 27 -6.76 6.98 4.60
CA GLY A 27 -5.82 6.93 5.71
C GLY A 27 -4.88 8.14 5.71
N GLY A 28 -4.34 8.52 4.56
CA GLY A 28 -3.47 9.69 4.42
C GLY A 28 -4.20 10.99 4.75
N THR A 29 -5.42 11.17 4.24
CA THR A 29 -6.24 12.36 4.54
C THR A 29 -6.62 12.42 6.02
N ALA A 30 -7.03 11.29 6.61
CA ALA A 30 -7.33 11.22 8.03
C ALA A 30 -6.09 11.59 8.87
N LEU A 31 -4.92 11.04 8.55
CA LEU A 31 -3.67 11.34 9.23
C LEU A 31 -3.24 12.80 9.06
N TYR A 32 -3.43 13.37 7.86
CA TYR A 32 -3.16 14.78 7.58
C TYR A 32 -3.91 15.67 8.57
N TYR A 33 -5.23 15.46 8.71
CA TYR A 33 -6.04 16.27 9.63
C TYR A 33 -5.73 15.97 11.10
N MET A 34 -5.52 14.70 11.47
CA MET A 34 -5.16 14.34 12.85
C MET A 34 -3.85 14.98 13.31
N ILE A 35 -2.90 15.22 12.39
CA ILE A 35 -1.63 15.87 12.71
C ILE A 35 -1.71 17.39 12.55
N LYS A 36 -2.38 17.87 11.50
CA LYS A 36 -2.49 19.31 11.23
C LYS A 36 -3.28 20.04 12.31
N LEU A 37 -4.35 19.45 12.84
CA LEU A 37 -5.18 20.07 13.87
C LEU A 37 -4.41 20.40 15.16
N PRO A 38 -3.62 19.49 15.77
CA PRO A 38 -2.86 19.80 16.98
C PRO A 38 -1.57 20.58 16.71
N LEU A 39 -0.88 20.33 15.59
CA LEU A 39 0.46 20.88 15.36
C LEU A 39 0.46 22.16 14.53
N HIS A 40 -0.67 22.55 13.92
CA HIS A 40 -0.83 23.65 12.97
C HIS A 40 0.17 23.67 11.79
N SER A 41 1.03 22.65 11.68
CA SER A 41 2.11 22.58 10.72
C SER A 41 1.68 21.75 9.52
N VAL A 42 1.58 22.44 8.38
CA VAL A 42 1.26 21.82 7.09
C VAL A 42 2.33 20.80 6.68
N MET A 43 3.60 21.08 7.01
CA MET A 43 4.73 20.19 6.69
C MET A 43 4.62 18.86 7.44
N ILE A 44 4.38 18.91 8.75
CA ILE A 44 4.25 17.68 9.56
C ILE A 44 2.99 16.90 9.14
N GLY A 45 1.89 17.60 8.84
CA GLY A 45 0.69 16.99 8.26
C GLY A 45 0.96 16.25 6.96
N MET A 46 1.72 16.86 6.03
CA MET A 46 2.11 16.22 4.77
C MET A 46 2.99 14.98 5.00
N PHE A 47 4.08 15.11 5.76
CA PHE A 47 4.97 13.98 6.04
C PHE A 47 4.22 12.84 6.74
N GLY A 48 3.36 13.17 7.70
CA GLY A 48 2.52 12.20 8.41
C GLY A 48 1.54 11.48 7.47
N SER A 49 0.88 12.21 6.58
CA SER A 49 -0.04 11.62 5.59
C SER A 49 0.65 10.71 4.57
N MET A 50 1.93 10.93 4.28
CA MET A 50 2.70 10.10 3.35
C MET A 50 3.28 8.86 4.05
N ILE A 51 3.81 9.03 5.26
CA ILE A 51 4.46 7.96 6.03
C ILE A 51 3.41 7.05 6.71
N GLY A 52 2.30 7.62 7.17
CA GLY A 52 1.26 6.91 7.93
C GLY A 52 0.68 5.70 7.19
N PRO A 53 0.12 5.87 5.97
CA PRO A 53 -0.37 4.75 5.17
C PRO A 53 0.72 3.71 4.88
N LEU A 54 1.97 4.13 4.66
CA LEU A 54 3.10 3.25 4.40
C LEU A 54 3.41 2.35 5.62
N LEU A 55 3.36 2.92 6.84
CA LEU A 55 3.51 2.18 8.09
C LEU A 55 2.33 1.23 8.34
N ILE A 56 1.10 1.67 8.10
CA ILE A 56 -0.10 0.83 8.22
C ILE A 56 -0.02 -0.37 7.28
N ARG A 57 0.38 -0.15 6.03
CA ARG A 57 0.60 -1.24 5.06
C ARG A 57 1.67 -2.21 5.55
N ARG A 58 2.79 -1.72 6.06
CA ARG A 58 3.87 -2.56 6.60
C ARG A 58 3.41 -3.40 7.79
N SER A 59 2.65 -2.82 8.72
CA SER A 59 2.14 -3.57 9.88
C SER A 59 1.12 -4.63 9.48
N LEU A 60 0.23 -4.31 8.52
CA LEU A 60 -0.76 -5.25 8.00
C LEU A 60 -0.14 -6.36 7.14
N ARG A 61 0.98 -6.10 6.47
CA ARG A 61 1.72 -7.10 5.68
C ARG A 61 2.29 -8.22 6.55
N GLY A 62 2.69 -7.92 7.79
CA GLY A 62 3.13 -8.93 8.77
C GLY A 62 2.02 -9.89 9.21
N ARG A 63 0.74 -9.49 9.12
CA ARG A 63 -0.42 -10.34 9.46
C ARG A 63 -0.97 -11.15 8.29
N ARG A 64 -0.53 -10.89 7.06
CA ARG A 64 -1.06 -11.55 5.88
C ARG A 64 -0.30 -12.85 5.63
N SER A 65 -0.74 -13.89 6.32
CA SER A 65 -0.44 -15.29 5.95
C SER A 65 -0.58 -15.43 4.43
N ARG A 66 0.46 -15.97 3.79
CA ARG A 66 0.53 -16.20 2.34
C ARG A 66 -0.78 -16.82 1.87
N LYS A 67 -1.65 -16.05 1.22
CA LYS A 67 -2.61 -16.65 0.28
C LYS A 67 -1.79 -17.03 -0.95
N THR A 68 -1.23 -18.23 -0.89
CA THR A 68 -0.72 -18.98 -2.03
C THR A 68 -1.87 -19.09 -3.01
N TYR A 69 -1.83 -18.30 -4.08
CA TYR A 69 -2.64 -18.60 -5.24
C TYR A 69 -1.92 -19.74 -5.96
N THR A 70 -2.39 -20.96 -5.71
CA THR A 70 -2.02 -22.13 -6.51
C THR A 70 -2.48 -21.86 -7.92
N VAL A 71 -1.54 -21.49 -8.79
CA VAL A 71 -1.75 -21.44 -10.23
C VAL A 71 -1.69 -22.89 -10.69
N LEU A 72 -2.85 -23.53 -10.75
CA LEU A 72 -3.06 -24.74 -11.53
C LEU A 72 -3.33 -24.27 -12.96
N PHE A 73 -2.33 -24.32 -13.83
CA PHE A 73 -2.39 -24.65 -15.26
C PHE A 73 -0.98 -24.88 -15.77
#